data_AF-A0A497PP95-F1
#
_entry.id   AF-A0A497PP95-F1
#
_cell.length_a   1.000
_cell.length_b   1.000
_cell.length_c   1.000
_cell.angle_alpha   90.00
_cell.angle_beta   90.00
_cell.angle_gamma   90.00
#
_symmetry.space_group_name_H-M   'P 1'
#
loop_
_entity.id
_entity.type
_entity.pdbx_description
1 polymer ?
#
loop_
_entity_poly.entity_id
_entity_poly.type
_entity_poly.pdbx_seq_one_letter_code
_entity_poly.pdbx_strand_id
1 'polypeptide(L)'
;MADIVTLALAIAGSTVSVVTRLKEVAEWLKGRREMPVEVHEVDLANPAVVVNFAGNATSDARWVGFGVIAELGTVKRLSPSEMTRWAESAAVVIAKLRKLTGKEPLTVILSCPVAVAFMIGNLLGHTSDYRIAHWDGAGYTLLEPVDLDRFRRSLL
;
A
#
# COMPACT_ATOMS: atom_id res chain seq x y z
N MET A 1 15.11 -35.44 -1.08
CA MET A 1 15.71 -34.35 -0.28
C MET A 1 15.93 -33.19 -1.25
N ALA A 2 14.98 -32.25 -1.35
CA ALA A 2 15.09 -31.15 -2.31
C ALA A 2 16.17 -30.18 -1.79
N ASP A 3 17.14 -29.91 -2.66
CA ASP A 3 18.36 -29.18 -2.35
C ASP A 3 18.03 -27.71 -2.00
N ILE A 4 18.65 -27.19 -0.93
CA ILE A 4 18.46 -25.82 -0.43
C ILE A 4 18.75 -24.80 -1.54
N VAL A 5 19.61 -25.16 -2.50
CA VAL A 5 19.94 -24.38 -3.70
C VAL A 5 18.75 -24.24 -4.66
N THR A 6 17.89 -25.26 -4.80
CA THR A 6 16.69 -25.19 -5.66
C THR A 6 15.60 -24.31 -5.05
N LEU A 7 15.47 -24.30 -3.71
CA LEU A 7 14.56 -23.39 -3.01
C LEU A 7 15.07 -21.94 -3.07
N ALA A 8 16.39 -21.74 -2.91
CA ALA A 8 17.01 -20.42 -3.04
C ALA A 8 16.92 -19.84 -4.46
N LEU A 9 17.01 -20.67 -5.51
CA LEU A 9 16.82 -20.26 -6.92
C LEU A 9 15.36 -19.95 -7.26
N ALA A 10 14.40 -20.66 -6.67
CA ALA A 10 12.98 -20.34 -6.82
C ALA A 10 12.62 -19.01 -6.14
N ILE A 11 13.20 -18.74 -4.97
CA ILE A 11 13.06 -17.46 -4.26
C ILE A 11 13.76 -16.35 -5.05
N ALA A 12 15.02 -16.54 -5.48
CA ALA A 12 15.76 -15.55 -6.27
C ALA A 12 15.12 -15.25 -7.64
N GLY A 13 14.57 -16.25 -8.32
CA GLY A 13 13.82 -16.07 -9.58
C GLY A 13 12.53 -15.27 -9.40
N SER A 14 11.91 -15.37 -8.22
CA SER A 14 10.73 -14.56 -7.87
C SER A 14 11.08 -13.12 -7.50
N THR A 15 12.19 -12.89 -6.79
CA THR A 15 12.60 -11.53 -6.37
C THR A 15 13.09 -10.70 -7.55
N VAL A 16 13.89 -11.28 -8.47
CA VAL A 16 14.33 -10.62 -9.70
C VAL A 16 13.14 -10.29 -10.62
N SER A 17 12.13 -11.16 -10.65
CA SER A 17 10.86 -10.91 -11.35
C SER A 17 10.07 -9.75 -10.72
N VAL A 18 10.01 -9.64 -9.40
CA VAL A 18 9.21 -8.59 -8.74
C VAL A 18 9.89 -7.23 -8.86
N VAL A 19 11.21 -7.15 -8.69
CA VAL A 19 11.97 -5.90 -8.88
C VAL A 19 11.83 -5.38 -10.32
N THR A 20 11.92 -6.26 -11.32
CA THR A 20 11.70 -5.89 -12.72
C THR A 20 10.28 -5.37 -12.95
N ARG A 21 9.26 -6.06 -12.40
CA ARG A 21 7.85 -5.61 -12.51
C ARG A 21 7.58 -4.31 -11.74
N LEU A 22 8.22 -4.09 -10.59
CA LEU A 22 8.16 -2.83 -9.86
C LEU A 22 8.75 -1.69 -10.68
N LYS A 23 9.85 -1.92 -11.41
CA LYS A 23 10.42 -0.96 -12.36
C LYS A 23 9.47 -0.69 -13.53
N GLU A 24 8.84 -1.71 -14.11
CA GLU A 24 7.82 -1.54 -15.15
C GLU A 24 6.62 -0.71 -14.64
N VAL A 25 6.16 -0.96 -13.42
CA VAL A 25 5.13 -0.15 -12.77
C VAL A 25 5.63 1.28 -12.57
N ALA A 26 6.86 1.48 -12.10
CA ALA A 26 7.46 2.81 -11.94
C ALA A 26 7.51 3.59 -13.27
N GLU A 27 7.93 2.95 -14.37
CA GLU A 27 7.94 3.56 -15.70
C GLU A 27 6.53 3.85 -16.22
N TRP A 28 5.59 2.92 -16.02
CA TRP A 28 4.18 3.14 -16.34
C TRP A 28 3.59 4.34 -15.57
N LEU A 29 4.00 4.52 -14.31
CA LEU A 29 3.57 5.65 -13.46
C LEU A 29 4.15 6.98 -13.93
N LYS A 30 5.45 7.01 -14.30
CA LYS A 30 6.09 8.21 -14.86
C LYS A 30 5.36 8.75 -16.09
N GLY A 31 4.79 7.85 -16.92
CA GLY A 31 4.02 8.21 -18.10
C GLY A 31 2.63 8.81 -17.83
N ARG A 32 2.08 8.67 -16.62
CA ARG A 32 0.70 9.09 -16.29
C ARG A 32 0.55 10.42 -15.56
N ARG A 33 1.63 11.12 -15.19
CA ARG A 33 1.70 12.56 -14.81
C ARG A 33 0.60 13.16 -13.90
N GLU A 34 -0.15 12.40 -13.09
CA GLU A 34 -1.22 12.97 -12.24
C GLU A 34 -0.89 13.02 -10.74
N MET A 35 -0.11 12.07 -10.24
CA MET A 35 0.32 11.99 -8.84
C MET A 35 1.78 11.53 -8.77
N PRO A 36 2.65 12.16 -7.95
CA PRO A 36 4.00 11.67 -7.73
C PRO A 36 3.97 10.26 -7.15
N VAL A 37 4.82 9.37 -7.66
CA VAL A 37 5.01 8.04 -7.09
C VAL A 37 6.49 7.74 -7.02
N GLU A 38 6.95 7.36 -5.84
CA GLU A 38 8.28 6.84 -5.61
C GLU A 38 8.18 5.33 -5.35
N VAL A 39 8.97 4.53 -6.07
CA VAL A 39 9.04 3.08 -5.89
C VAL A 39 10.33 2.75 -5.18
N HIS A 40 10.26 1.86 -4.20
CA HIS A 40 11.41 1.44 -3.42
C HIS A 40 11.70 -0.04 -3.62
N GLU A 41 12.96 -0.43 -3.52
CA GLU A 41 13.42 -1.80 -3.62
C GLU A 41 13.39 -2.43 -2.22
N VAL A 42 12.43 -3.32 -1.93
CA VAL A 42 12.17 -3.74 -0.54
C VAL A 42 11.68 -5.18 -0.42
N ASP A 43 11.87 -5.70 0.80
CA ASP A 43 11.37 -6.96 1.35
C ASP A 43 9.84 -7.11 1.18
N LEU A 44 9.43 -8.24 0.61
CA LEU A 44 8.04 -8.61 0.37
C LEU A 44 7.40 -9.39 1.52
N ALA A 45 8.12 -9.60 2.63
CA ALA A 45 7.58 -10.31 3.79
C ALA A 45 6.42 -9.54 4.47
N ASN A 46 6.46 -8.21 4.47
CA ASN A 46 5.40 -7.35 5.00
C ASN A 46 5.16 -6.14 4.08
N PRO A 47 4.60 -6.36 2.88
CA PRO A 47 4.60 -5.35 1.83
C PRO A 47 3.63 -4.22 2.19
N ALA A 48 4.09 -2.98 2.04
CA ALA A 48 3.29 -1.79 2.32
C ALA A 48 3.38 -0.74 1.22
N VAL A 49 2.28 -0.04 0.98
CA VAL A 49 2.22 1.17 0.16
C VAL A 49 1.76 2.33 1.01
N VAL A 50 2.48 3.45 0.92
CA VAL A 50 2.18 4.66 1.69
C VAL A 50 1.49 5.66 0.78
N VAL A 51 0.35 6.19 1.20
CA VAL A 51 -0.27 7.37 0.59
C VAL A 51 0.07 8.56 1.46
N ASN A 52 1.00 9.40 1.01
CA ASN A 52 1.62 10.43 1.82
C ASN A 52 1.33 11.85 1.30
N PHE A 53 0.40 12.52 1.96
CA PHE A 53 0.17 13.96 1.82
C PHE A 53 0.54 14.71 3.11
N ALA A 54 1.02 14.00 4.12
CA ALA A 54 1.37 14.52 5.43
C ALA A 54 2.66 13.87 5.95
N GLY A 55 3.78 14.58 5.80
CA GLY A 55 5.03 14.33 6.53
C GLY A 55 5.79 13.05 6.19
N ASN A 56 6.42 12.43 7.19
CA ASN A 56 7.48 11.42 7.07
C ASN A 56 6.97 9.96 7.08
N ALA A 57 5.75 9.71 6.59
CA ALA A 57 5.04 8.45 6.78
C ALA A 57 5.83 7.20 6.33
N THR A 58 6.61 7.30 5.25
CA THR A 58 7.46 6.20 4.75
C THR A 58 8.57 5.84 5.72
N SER A 59 9.26 6.82 6.31
CA SER A 59 10.32 6.59 7.29
C SER A 59 9.76 5.94 8.54
N ASP A 60 8.63 6.46 9.03
CA ASP A 60 7.94 5.93 10.22
C ASP A 60 7.46 4.49 9.99
N ALA A 61 6.89 4.20 8.83
CA ALA A 61 6.45 2.86 8.44
C ALA A 61 7.62 1.86 8.39
N ARG A 62 8.77 2.26 7.84
CA ARG A 62 9.97 1.41 7.82
C ARG A 62 10.52 1.14 9.21
N TRP A 63 10.49 2.15 10.08
CA TRP A 63 10.98 2.02 11.45
C TRP A 63 10.20 0.97 12.25
N VAL A 64 8.90 0.84 11.99
CA VAL A 64 8.03 -0.20 12.59
C VAL A 64 8.04 -1.53 11.83
N GLY A 65 8.87 -1.68 10.80
CA GLY A 65 9.10 -2.95 10.11
C GLY A 65 8.22 -3.23 8.88
N PHE A 66 7.62 -2.22 8.26
CA PHE A 66 6.94 -2.39 6.96
C PHE A 66 7.93 -2.38 5.79
N GLY A 67 7.76 -3.33 4.86
CA GLY A 67 8.43 -3.36 3.57
C GLY A 67 7.76 -2.38 2.60
N VAL A 68 8.06 -1.09 2.73
CA VAL A 68 7.39 -0.03 1.94
C VAL A 68 7.82 -0.07 0.48
N ILE A 69 7.04 -0.73 -0.38
CA ILE A 69 7.34 -0.91 -1.82
C ILE A 69 7.10 0.37 -2.65
N ALA A 70 6.23 1.26 -2.19
CA ALA A 70 5.99 2.53 -2.88
C ALA A 70 5.42 3.60 -1.94
N GLU A 71 5.72 4.85 -2.26
CA GLU A 71 5.12 6.05 -1.69
C GLU A 71 4.37 6.81 -2.78
N LEU A 72 3.11 7.14 -2.49
CA LEU A 72 2.18 7.81 -3.40
C LEU A 72 1.89 9.22 -2.86
N GLY A 73 2.17 10.23 -3.65
CA GLY A 73 1.87 11.61 -3.32
C GLY A 73 3.10 12.45 -2.96
N THR A 74 2.80 13.63 -2.45
CA THR A 74 3.77 14.54 -1.84
C THR A 74 3.06 15.39 -0.81
N VAL A 75 3.81 15.92 0.16
CA VAL A 75 3.29 16.79 1.21
C VAL A 75 2.83 18.11 0.59
N LYS A 76 1.54 18.22 0.32
CA LYS A 76 0.91 19.45 -0.17
C LYS A 76 -0.57 19.51 0.21
N ARG A 77 -1.10 20.73 0.27
CA ARG A 77 -2.54 20.96 0.39
C ARG A 77 -3.20 20.63 -0.95
N LEU A 78 -4.26 19.81 -0.91
CA LEU A 78 -5.04 19.45 -2.08
C LEU A 78 -6.30 20.30 -2.16
N SER A 79 -6.62 20.78 -3.36
CA SER A 79 -7.96 21.27 -3.67
C SER A 79 -8.96 20.11 -3.75
N PRO A 80 -10.28 20.35 -3.59
CA PRO A 80 -11.28 19.28 -3.70
C PRO A 80 -11.23 18.50 -5.02
N SER A 81 -10.96 19.19 -6.14
CA SER A 81 -10.85 18.54 -7.46
C SER A 81 -9.57 17.69 -7.61
N GLU A 82 -8.49 18.05 -6.92
CA GLU A 82 -7.29 17.21 -6.86
C GLU A 82 -7.48 15.99 -5.96
N MET A 83 -8.22 16.12 -4.85
CA MET A 83 -8.45 15.02 -3.91
C MET A 83 -9.09 13.80 -4.60
N THR A 84 -10.13 14.01 -5.41
CA THR A 84 -10.80 12.92 -6.14
C THR A 84 -9.85 12.25 -7.13
N ARG A 85 -9.14 13.04 -7.93
CA ARG A 85 -8.21 12.53 -8.95
C ARG A 85 -7.03 11.77 -8.33
N TRP A 86 -6.51 12.27 -7.23
CA TRP A 86 -5.40 11.64 -6.50
C TRP A 86 -5.86 10.36 -5.80
N ALA A 87 -7.07 10.34 -5.24
CA ALA A 87 -7.65 9.12 -4.69
C ALA A 87 -7.84 8.04 -5.77
N GLU A 88 -8.37 8.41 -6.94
CA GLU A 88 -8.52 7.49 -8.08
C GLU A 88 -7.16 6.97 -8.55
N SER A 89 -6.19 7.86 -8.75
CA SER A 89 -4.83 7.50 -9.11
C SER A 89 -4.23 6.52 -8.10
N ALA A 90 -4.31 6.85 -6.80
CA ALA A 90 -3.78 6.00 -5.73
C ALA A 90 -4.43 4.61 -5.74
N ALA A 91 -5.75 4.52 -5.85
CA ALA A 91 -6.44 3.22 -5.90
C ALA A 91 -5.95 2.35 -7.07
N VAL A 92 -5.77 2.93 -8.26
CA VAL A 92 -5.23 2.20 -9.42
C VAL A 92 -3.81 1.71 -9.18
N VAL A 93 -2.95 2.55 -8.59
CA VAL A 93 -1.57 2.15 -8.27
C VAL A 93 -1.56 1.03 -7.24
N ILE A 94 -2.31 1.18 -6.14
CA ILE A 94 -2.41 0.19 -5.07
C ILE A 94 -2.90 -1.15 -5.62
N ALA A 95 -3.94 -1.16 -6.45
CA ALA A 95 -4.46 -2.37 -7.07
C ALA A 95 -3.43 -3.05 -8.00
N LYS A 96 -2.58 -2.28 -8.68
CA LYS A 96 -1.48 -2.82 -9.49
C LYS A 96 -0.36 -3.40 -8.62
N LEU A 97 0.04 -2.68 -7.58
CA LEU A 97 1.08 -3.13 -6.65
C LEU A 97 0.65 -4.39 -5.89
N ARG A 98 -0.63 -4.52 -5.53
CA ARG A 98 -1.16 -5.72 -4.89
C ARG A 98 -0.89 -6.99 -5.71
N LYS A 99 -1.03 -6.91 -7.04
CA LYS A 99 -0.74 -8.06 -7.94
C LYS A 99 0.72 -8.52 -7.88
N LEU A 100 1.64 -7.69 -7.37
CA LEU A 100 3.05 -8.01 -7.22
C LEU A 100 3.38 -8.68 -5.88
N THR A 101 2.53 -8.49 -4.86
CA THR A 101 2.72 -9.03 -3.50
C THR A 101 2.36 -10.51 -3.35
N GLY A 102 1.93 -11.17 -4.44
CA GLY A 102 1.63 -12.59 -4.43
C GLY A 102 0.50 -12.96 -3.47
N LYS A 103 0.78 -13.83 -2.50
CA LYS A 103 -0.20 -14.32 -1.52
C LYS A 103 -0.39 -13.41 -0.31
N GLU A 104 0.59 -12.56 0.00
CA GLU A 104 0.52 -11.67 1.15
C GLU A 104 -0.40 -10.47 0.90
N PRO A 105 -1.28 -10.11 1.84
CA PRO A 105 -2.08 -8.91 1.69
C PRO A 105 -1.21 -7.66 1.70
N LEU A 106 -1.54 -6.69 0.84
CA LEU A 106 -0.82 -5.42 0.78
C LEU A 106 -1.31 -4.49 1.89
N THR A 107 -0.41 -4.04 2.74
CA THR A 107 -0.73 -3.02 3.74
C THR A 107 -0.78 -1.64 3.09
N VAL A 108 -1.86 -0.91 3.29
CA VAL A 108 -2.05 0.46 2.81
C VAL A 108 -1.95 1.39 4.03
N ILE A 109 -0.96 2.27 4.01
CA ILE A 109 -0.69 3.24 5.06
C ILE A 109 -1.21 4.59 4.59
N LEU A 110 -2.20 5.14 5.29
CA LEU A 110 -2.90 6.35 4.86
C LEU A 110 -2.44 7.55 5.72
N SER A 111 -1.54 8.36 5.17
CA SER A 111 -1.14 9.65 5.73
C SER A 111 -1.70 10.78 4.88
N CYS A 112 -3.03 10.88 4.83
CA CYS A 112 -3.76 11.79 3.95
C CYS A 112 -5.07 12.26 4.59
N PRO A 113 -5.75 13.30 4.05
CA PRO A 113 -7.07 13.71 4.53
C PRO A 113 -8.07 12.54 4.48
N VAL A 114 -8.92 12.44 5.52
CA VAL A 114 -9.90 11.35 5.67
C VAL A 114 -10.79 11.16 4.43
N ALA A 115 -11.15 12.23 3.73
CA ALA A 115 -11.94 12.15 2.50
C ALA A 115 -11.22 11.36 1.40
N VAL A 116 -9.91 11.55 1.23
CA VAL A 116 -9.09 10.81 0.26
C VAL A 116 -8.98 9.34 0.69
N ALA A 117 -8.65 9.10 1.96
CA ALA A 117 -8.61 7.75 2.53
C ALA A 117 -9.92 6.98 2.28
N PHE A 118 -11.06 7.63 2.52
CA PHE A 118 -12.39 7.05 2.29
C PHE A 118 -12.65 6.74 0.81
N MET A 119 -12.30 7.66 -0.11
CA MET A 119 -12.44 7.42 -1.54
C MET A 119 -11.56 6.25 -2.01
N ILE A 120 -10.31 6.18 -1.55
CA ILE A 120 -9.40 5.06 -1.87
C ILE A 120 -10.00 3.75 -1.37
N GLY A 121 -10.45 3.68 -0.12
CA GLY A 121 -11.07 2.49 0.45
C GLY A 121 -12.28 2.01 -0.35
N ASN A 122 -13.16 2.93 -0.76
CA ASN A 122 -14.31 2.59 -1.60
C ASN A 122 -13.92 2.05 -2.98
N LEU A 123 -12.88 2.63 -3.61
CA LEU A 123 -12.43 2.22 -4.95
C LEU A 123 -11.69 0.88 -4.93
N LEU A 124 -10.99 0.56 -3.85
CA LEU A 124 -10.32 -0.73 -3.67
C LEU A 124 -11.32 -1.85 -3.30
N GLY A 125 -12.44 -1.48 -2.70
CA GLY A 125 -13.47 -2.40 -2.22
C GLY A 125 -13.09 -3.11 -0.91
N HIS A 126 -14.02 -3.89 -0.37
CA HIS A 126 -13.81 -4.69 0.83
C HIS A 126 -13.29 -6.08 0.45
N THR A 127 -11.97 -6.26 0.47
CA THR A 127 -11.33 -7.56 0.19
C THR A 127 -10.27 -7.89 1.22
N SER A 128 -9.99 -9.18 1.41
CA SER A 128 -8.87 -9.66 2.25
C SER A 128 -7.49 -9.38 1.62
N ASP A 129 -7.45 -8.74 0.45
CA ASP A 129 -6.22 -8.42 -0.27
C ASP A 129 -5.51 -7.21 0.31
N TYR A 130 -6.22 -6.37 1.07
CA TYR A 130 -5.69 -5.13 1.62
C TYR A 130 -5.82 -5.13 3.14
N ARG A 131 -4.78 -4.64 3.80
CA ARG A 131 -4.82 -4.26 5.22
C ARG A 131 -4.67 -2.76 5.31
N ILE A 132 -5.34 -2.11 6.25
CA ILE A 132 -5.16 -0.67 6.46
C ILE A 132 -4.38 -0.49 7.75
N ALA A 133 -3.31 0.30 7.71
CA ALA A 133 -2.61 0.73 8.92
C ALA A 133 -2.90 2.21 9.17
N HIS A 134 -3.09 2.57 10.44
CA HIS A 134 -3.30 3.94 10.88
C HIS A 134 -2.28 4.34 11.94
N TRP A 135 -1.93 5.62 11.98
CA TRP A 135 -1.11 6.17 13.05
C TRP A 135 -2.01 6.51 14.26
N ASP A 136 -1.66 6.02 15.44
CA ASP A 136 -2.41 6.28 16.69
C ASP A 136 -1.77 7.35 17.59
N GLY A 137 -0.64 7.92 17.18
CA GLY A 137 0.15 8.87 17.97
C GLY A 137 1.45 8.26 18.51
N ALA A 138 1.51 6.95 18.68
CA ALA A 138 2.69 6.21 19.17
C ALA A 138 3.30 5.30 18.09
N GLY A 139 2.50 4.85 17.13
CA GLY A 139 2.97 4.02 16.02
C GLY A 139 1.89 3.76 14.98
N TYR A 140 2.23 2.94 13.99
CA TYR A 140 1.25 2.37 13.06
C TYR A 140 0.66 1.09 13.64
N THR A 141 -0.66 1.03 13.70
CA THR A 141 -1.42 -0.16 14.07
C THR A 141 -2.35 -0.57 12.92
N LEU A 142 -2.59 -1.87 12.77
CA LEU A 142 -3.51 -2.37 11.76
C LEU A 142 -4.95 -2.13 12.22
N LEU A 143 -5.77 -1.53 11.36
CA LEU A 143 -7.20 -1.47 11.55
C LEU A 143 -7.79 -2.86 11.27
N GLU A 144 -8.33 -3.47 12.32
CA GLU A 144 -9.07 -4.70 12.16
C GLU A 144 -10.38 -4.43 11.40
N PRO A 145 -10.82 -5.36 10.53
CA PRO A 145 -12.15 -5.29 9.95
C PRO A 145 -13.20 -5.17 11.05
N VAL A 146 -14.16 -4.28 10.88
CA VAL A 146 -15.29 -4.19 11.79
C VAL A 146 -16.08 -5.50 11.72
N ASP A 147 -16.15 -6.23 12.83
CA ASP A 147 -17.06 -7.36 12.98
C ASP A 147 -18.50 -6.84 13.03
N LEU A 148 -19.12 -6.75 11.86
CA LEU A 148 -20.48 -6.26 11.69
C LEU A 148 -21.49 -7.13 12.43
N ASP A 149 -21.22 -8.42 12.62
CA ASP A 149 -22.12 -9.32 13.33
C ASP A 149 -22.05 -9.11 14.84
N ARG A 150 -20.84 -8.92 15.39
CA ARG A 150 -20.67 -8.46 16.77
C ARG A 150 -21.32 -7.10 17.00
N PHE A 151 -21.10 -6.16 16.08
CA PHE A 151 -21.70 -4.82 16.18
C PHE A 151 -23.23 -4.89 16.14
N ARG A 152 -23.82 -5.64 15.20
CA ARG A 152 -25.27 -5.86 15.13
C ARG A 152 -25.83 -6.47 16.41
N ARG A 153 -25.15 -7.47 16.99
CA ARG A 153 -25.54 -8.06 18.28
C ARG A 153 -25.49 -7.08 19.44
N SER A 154 -24.64 -6.05 19.37
CA SER A 154 -24.53 -5.02 20.42
C SER A 154 -25.60 -3.92 20.33
N LEU A 155 -26.34 -3.85 19.22
CA LEU A 155 -27.42 -2.89 19.01
C LEU A 155 -28.81 -3.46 19.38
N LEU A 156 -28.89 -4.74 19.73
CA LEU A 156 -30.09 -5.46 20.16
C LEU A 156 -30.02 -5.73 21.66
#